data_AF-A0A2H3DHF2-F1
#
_entry.id   AF-A0A2H3DHF2-F1
#
_cell.length_a   1.000
_cell.length_b   1.000
_cell.length_c   1.000
_cell.angle_alpha   90.00
_cell.angle_beta   90.00
_cell.angle_gamma   90.00
#
_symmetry.space_group_name_H-M   'P 1'
#
loop_
_entity.id
_entity.type
_entity.pdbx_description
1 polymer ?
#
loop_
_entity_poly.entity_id
_entity_poly.type
_entity_poly.pdbx_seq_one_letter_code
_entity_poly.pdbx_strand_id
1 'polypeptide(L)'
;MPVSPRKTRSATGALRSQTTPAPAARPAKKGRVFSMSNAKTNIPPVQRLHILLTDALTTAKSLEVTPDNRAALQNVREIAVSLLDILPEERAVRDLKYDLHYVSLTSLSRELATVEEYDPDNEHDEQVPLMERIMEEVVEWLPDIWLAMAEENADMDLIRRCLKICSSAANDSLGEEFDCSKTLVITNSEKTMVYNDEACYVLEYMAWMWREFLVFSAMRGSPVSAGEVIKDDDLYE
;
A
#
# COMPACT_ATOMS: atom_id res chain seq x y z
N MET A 1 45.30 -69.02 48.59
CA MET A 1 43.99 -69.63 48.32
C MET A 1 43.49 -70.20 49.64
N PRO A 2 42.27 -69.94 50.16
CA PRO A 2 41.06 -69.52 49.44
C PRO A 2 40.31 -68.27 50.03
N VAL A 3 39.53 -67.68 49.13
CA VAL A 3 38.14 -67.17 49.25
C VAL A 3 37.82 -66.00 50.21
N SER A 4 37.51 -64.86 49.58
CA SER A 4 36.68 -63.75 50.09
C SER A 4 35.18 -64.07 49.94
N PRO A 5 34.26 -63.39 50.65
CA PRO A 5 33.46 -62.37 49.92
C PRO A 5 32.95 -61.15 50.71
N ARG A 6 33.02 -59.98 50.04
CA ARG A 6 32.06 -58.85 49.91
C ARG A 6 30.91 -58.62 50.91
N LYS A 7 30.79 -57.36 51.37
CA LYS A 7 29.59 -56.46 51.26
C LYS A 7 29.90 -55.05 51.83
N THR A 8 29.98 -54.00 50.98
CA THR A 8 29.00 -52.90 50.73
C THR A 8 28.91 -51.75 51.75
N ARG A 9 29.40 -50.57 51.29
CA ARG A 9 28.65 -49.30 51.04
C ARG A 9 28.47 -48.24 52.17
N SER A 10 29.02 -47.05 51.83
CA SER A 10 28.55 -45.65 52.07
C SER A 10 28.56 -45.02 53.46
N ALA A 11 29.31 -43.90 53.60
CA ALA A 11 28.81 -42.51 53.71
C ALA A 11 30.03 -41.58 53.97
N THR A 12 30.48 -40.75 53.02
CA THR A 12 30.12 -39.32 52.77
C THR A 12 30.27 -38.38 53.98
N GLY A 13 31.05 -37.30 53.78
CA GLY A 13 30.71 -35.99 54.33
C GLY A 13 31.71 -35.36 55.29
N ALA A 14 32.83 -34.89 54.75
CA ALA A 14 33.83 -34.10 55.46
C ALA A 14 33.56 -32.58 55.37
N LEU A 15 33.82 -31.92 56.49
CA LEU A 15 34.50 -30.62 56.65
C LEU A 15 33.83 -29.32 56.17
N ARG A 16 33.40 -28.55 57.20
CA ARG A 16 33.44 -27.08 57.36
C ARG A 16 34.47 -26.37 56.46
N SER A 17 34.11 -25.19 55.93
CA SER A 17 34.43 -23.90 56.59
C SER A 17 34.11 -22.65 55.76
N GLN A 18 33.57 -21.66 56.47
CA GLN A 18 33.83 -20.22 56.42
C GLN A 18 33.34 -19.34 55.26
N THR A 19 32.75 -18.23 55.70
CA THR A 19 32.01 -17.19 55.02
C THR A 19 32.87 -15.93 54.91
N THR A 20 32.93 -15.31 53.72
CA THR A 20 33.15 -13.85 53.57
C THR A 20 32.49 -13.35 52.28
N PRO A 21 31.58 -12.36 52.36
CA PRO A 21 31.45 -11.32 51.32
C PRO A 21 31.29 -9.92 51.99
N ALA A 22 31.50 -8.74 51.41
CA ALA A 22 31.89 -8.20 50.11
C ALA A 22 32.29 -6.71 50.33
N PRO A 23 33.01 -6.03 49.43
CA PRO A 23 33.11 -4.57 49.45
C PRO A 23 31.96 -3.91 48.66
N ALA A 24 31.44 -2.81 49.22
CA ALA A 24 30.26 -2.07 48.77
C ALA A 24 30.37 -1.46 47.36
N ALA A 25 29.24 -1.48 46.65
CA ALA A 25 29.04 -0.88 45.34
C ALA A 25 29.17 0.66 45.38
N ARG A 26 29.90 1.22 44.40
CA ARG A 26 29.86 2.65 44.08
C ARG A 26 28.62 2.94 43.21
N PRO A 27 27.90 4.05 43.42
CA PRO A 27 26.77 4.40 42.57
C PRO A 27 27.26 4.87 41.19
N ALA A 28 26.68 4.30 40.13
CA ALA A 28 26.89 4.72 38.76
C ALA A 28 26.35 6.15 38.54
N LYS A 29 27.12 6.97 37.82
CA LYS A 29 26.74 8.30 37.32
C LYS A 29 25.40 8.21 36.60
N LYS A 30 24.43 9.05 37.02
CA LYS A 30 23.16 9.27 36.32
C LYS A 30 23.44 9.63 34.86
N GLY A 31 23.06 8.73 33.95
CA GLY A 31 22.98 8.99 32.53
C GLY A 31 21.96 10.09 32.26
N ARG A 32 22.39 11.09 31.50
CA ARG A 32 21.56 12.19 31.01
C ARG A 32 20.51 11.61 30.07
N VAL A 33 19.25 11.59 30.51
CA VAL A 33 18.11 11.27 29.65
C VAL A 33 18.00 12.39 28.61
N PHE A 34 18.34 12.08 27.36
CA PHE A 34 18.03 12.96 26.24
C PHE A 34 16.53 12.91 26.00
N SER A 35 15.86 14.02 26.30
CA SER A 35 14.48 14.26 25.91
C SER A 35 14.44 14.43 24.40
N MET A 36 13.96 13.42 23.67
CA MET A 36 13.59 13.62 22.27
C MET A 36 12.34 14.51 22.22
N SER A 37 12.43 15.57 21.42
CA SER A 37 11.39 16.56 21.21
C SER A 37 10.13 15.91 20.62
N ASN A 38 8.99 16.15 21.27
CA ASN A 38 7.65 15.86 20.75
C ASN A 38 7.34 16.83 19.60
N ALA A 39 7.87 16.58 18.40
CA ALA A 39 7.30 17.13 17.18
C ALA A 39 6.27 16.11 16.67
N LYS A 40 5.01 16.53 16.54
CA LYS A 40 3.97 15.76 15.86
C LYS A 40 4.34 15.65 14.37
N THR A 41 5.07 14.61 14.02
CA THR A 41 5.34 14.25 12.64
C THR A 41 4.24 13.28 12.19
N ASN A 42 3.44 13.68 11.20
CA ASN A 42 2.48 12.83 10.47
C ASN A 42 3.25 11.83 9.58
N ILE A 43 4.15 11.06 10.17
CA ILE A 43 4.96 10.05 9.49
C ILE A 43 4.32 8.70 9.84
N PRO A 44 3.89 7.90 8.85
CA PRO A 44 3.38 6.55 9.06
C PRO A 44 4.30 5.73 9.98
N PRO A 45 3.75 4.86 10.86
CA PRO A 45 4.55 4.13 11.84
C PRO A 45 5.72 3.33 11.25
N VAL A 46 5.51 2.74 10.07
CA VAL A 46 6.52 1.96 9.32
C VAL A 46 7.65 2.87 8.82
N GLN A 47 7.31 4.03 8.25
CA GLN A 47 8.28 5.02 7.78
C GLN A 47 9.09 5.60 8.96
N ARG A 48 8.43 5.83 10.10
CA ARG A 48 9.10 6.27 11.33
C ARG A 48 10.08 5.22 11.84
N LEU A 49 9.72 3.94 11.79
CA LEU A 49 10.60 2.83 12.17
C LEU A 49 11.80 2.72 11.23
N HIS A 50 11.58 2.84 9.91
CA HIS A 50 12.65 2.84 8.91
C HIS A 50 13.66 3.96 9.14
N ILE A 51 13.17 5.19 9.38
CA ILE A 51 14.02 6.36 9.69
C ILE A 51 14.82 6.13 10.98
N LEU A 52 14.16 5.68 12.06
CA LEU A 52 14.81 5.44 13.34
C LEU A 52 15.88 4.34 13.27
N LEU A 53 15.64 3.26 12.53
CA LEU A 53 16.60 2.19 12.32
C LEU A 53 17.80 2.64 11.48
N THR A 54 17.53 3.40 10.42
CA THR A 54 18.58 4.00 9.58
C THR A 54 19.47 4.95 10.39
N ASP A 55 18.87 5.82 11.19
CA ASP A 55 19.60 6.79 12.02
C ASP A 55 20.39 6.11 13.15
N ALA A 56 19.80 5.07 13.78
CA ALA A 56 20.46 4.25 14.78
C ALA A 56 21.66 3.48 14.18
N LEU A 57 21.54 2.93 12.97
CA LEU A 57 22.64 2.27 12.26
C LEU A 57 23.76 3.25 11.89
N THR A 58 23.40 4.45 11.46
CA THR A 58 24.36 5.51 11.10
C THR A 58 25.12 5.99 12.34
N THR A 59 24.41 6.15 13.47
CA THR A 59 25.02 6.46 14.77
C THR A 59 25.88 5.31 15.29
N ALA A 60 25.44 4.06 15.12
CA ALA A 60 26.23 2.89 15.51
C ALA A 60 27.50 2.73 14.67
N LYS A 61 27.53 3.24 13.44
CA LYS A 61 28.74 3.29 12.60
C LYS A 61 29.76 4.32 13.08
N SER A 62 29.33 5.40 13.73
CA SER A 62 30.22 6.47 14.21
C SER A 62 30.80 6.24 15.62
N LEU A 63 30.33 5.22 16.35
CA LEU A 63 30.88 4.84 17.66
C LEU A 63 32.25 4.16 17.55
N GLU A 64 33.18 4.53 18.44
CA GLU A 64 34.46 3.84 18.59
C GLU A 64 34.24 2.38 19.01
N VAL A 65 34.79 1.47 18.20
CA VAL A 65 34.72 0.02 18.44
C VAL A 65 35.83 -0.35 19.41
N THR A 66 35.44 -0.71 20.64
CA THR A 66 36.34 -1.28 21.64
C THR A 66 36.29 -2.82 21.57
N PRO A 67 37.30 -3.54 22.07
CA PRO A 67 37.29 -5.00 22.09
C PRO A 67 36.05 -5.58 22.81
N ASP A 68 35.59 -4.90 23.85
CA ASP A 68 34.50 -5.38 24.73
C ASP A 68 33.10 -5.15 24.12
N ASN A 69 32.92 -4.16 23.24
CA ASN A 69 31.62 -3.85 22.63
C ASN A 69 31.48 -4.32 21.18
N ARG A 70 32.56 -4.81 20.55
CA ARG A 70 32.61 -5.19 19.14
C ARG A 70 31.53 -6.23 18.77
N ALA A 71 31.41 -7.31 19.54
CA ALA A 71 30.46 -8.38 19.25
C ALA A 71 29.00 -7.90 19.39
N ALA A 72 28.72 -7.07 20.39
CA ALA A 72 27.38 -6.50 20.61
C ALA A 72 27.00 -5.51 19.49
N LEU A 73 27.93 -4.63 19.08
CA LEU A 73 27.71 -3.69 17.98
C LEU A 73 27.49 -4.40 16.64
N GLN A 74 28.22 -5.49 16.38
CA GLN A 74 28.05 -6.27 15.16
C GLN A 74 26.68 -6.95 15.13
N ASN A 75 26.26 -7.57 16.23
CA ASN A 75 24.95 -8.21 16.34
C ASN A 75 23.80 -7.19 16.17
N VAL A 76 23.91 -6.00 16.80
CA VAL A 76 22.93 -4.92 16.62
C VAL A 76 22.86 -4.44 15.16
N ARG A 77 24.00 -4.35 14.47
CA ARG A 77 24.02 -3.98 13.05
C ARG A 77 23.35 -5.05 12.18
N GLU A 78 23.63 -6.32 12.43
CA GLU A 78 23.02 -7.44 11.71
C GLU A 78 21.49 -7.45 11.90
N ILE A 79 21.02 -7.31 13.15
CA ILE A 79 19.59 -7.24 13.44
C ILE A 79 18.94 -6.05 12.74
N ALA A 80 19.56 -4.87 12.80
CA ALA A 80 18.98 -3.68 12.17
C ALA A 80 18.97 -3.76 10.64
N VAL A 81 19.97 -4.38 10.01
CA VAL A 81 19.96 -4.65 8.56
C VAL A 81 18.88 -5.68 8.22
N SER A 82 18.78 -6.78 8.96
CA SER A 82 17.71 -7.78 8.74
C SER A 82 16.31 -7.19 8.92
N LEU A 83 16.13 -6.26 9.86
CA LEU A 83 14.86 -5.55 10.02
C LEU A 83 14.58 -4.63 8.85
N LEU A 84 15.56 -3.87 8.36
CA LEU A 84 15.40 -3.02 7.18
C LEU A 84 15.03 -3.83 5.93
N ASP A 85 15.64 -5.01 5.74
CA ASP A 85 15.35 -5.90 4.60
C ASP A 85 13.93 -6.47 4.61
N ILE A 86 13.27 -6.49 5.78
CA ILE A 86 11.89 -6.97 5.95
C ILE A 86 10.88 -5.82 5.83
N LEU A 87 11.33 -4.57 5.98
CA LEU A 87 10.43 -3.43 5.82
C LEU A 87 10.11 -3.24 4.34
N PRO A 88 8.82 -3.09 3.98
CA PRO A 88 8.45 -2.84 2.59
C PRO A 88 9.10 -1.53 2.13
N GLU A 89 9.77 -1.57 0.98
CA GLU A 89 10.23 -0.35 0.30
C GLU A 89 9.00 0.54 0.05
N GLU A 90 9.09 1.79 0.50
CA GLU A 90 8.02 2.76 0.34
C GLU A 90 7.91 3.14 -1.13
N ARG A 91 7.08 2.40 -1.87
CA ARG A 91 6.74 2.76 -3.25
C ARG A 91 5.82 3.98 -3.19
N ALA A 92 6.18 5.03 -3.93
CA ALA A 92 5.30 6.18 -4.07
C ALA A 92 3.95 5.70 -4.63
N VAL A 93 2.85 6.10 -4.00
CA VAL A 93 1.50 5.88 -4.52
C VAL A 93 1.43 6.57 -5.88
N ARG A 94 0.97 5.84 -6.91
CA ARG A 94 0.78 6.41 -8.25
C ARG A 94 -0.16 7.62 -8.21
N ASP A 95 0.28 8.74 -8.79
CA ASP A 95 -0.56 9.91 -8.99
C ASP A 95 -1.55 9.63 -10.14
N LEU A 96 -2.82 9.44 -9.77
CA LEU A 96 -3.91 9.20 -10.70
C LEU A 96 -4.43 10.46 -11.39
N LYS A 97 -3.88 11.65 -11.06
CA LYS A 97 -4.33 12.95 -11.59
C LYS A 97 -5.85 13.15 -11.49
N TYR A 98 -6.43 12.69 -10.39
CA TYR A 98 -7.88 12.67 -10.17
C TYR A 98 -8.56 13.99 -10.52
N ASP A 99 -8.04 15.11 -10.02
CA ASP A 99 -8.66 16.43 -10.24
C ASP A 99 -8.69 16.83 -11.72
N LEU A 100 -7.66 16.44 -12.49
CA LEU A 100 -7.59 16.73 -13.92
C LEU A 100 -8.70 16.00 -14.69
N HIS A 101 -8.78 14.68 -14.49
CA HIS A 101 -9.78 13.85 -15.17
C HIS A 101 -11.21 14.15 -14.68
N TYR A 102 -11.39 14.45 -13.39
CA TYR A 102 -12.68 14.88 -12.85
C TYR A 102 -13.19 16.14 -13.54
N VAL A 103 -12.36 17.18 -13.65
CA VAL A 103 -12.73 18.44 -14.32
C VAL A 103 -13.00 18.21 -15.79
N SER A 104 -12.17 17.41 -16.48
CA SER A 104 -12.31 17.08 -17.90
C SER A 104 -13.66 16.39 -18.17
N LEU A 105 -13.89 15.23 -17.53
CA LEU A 105 -15.10 14.43 -17.74
C LEU A 105 -16.37 15.15 -17.33
N THR A 106 -16.36 15.86 -16.20
CA THR A 106 -17.53 16.64 -15.75
C THR A 106 -17.83 17.80 -16.70
N SER A 107 -16.79 18.44 -17.28
CA SER A 107 -17.00 19.52 -18.24
C SER A 107 -17.58 18.99 -19.55
N LEU A 108 -17.04 17.90 -20.09
CA LEU A 108 -17.54 17.28 -21.32
C LEU A 108 -18.97 16.77 -21.16
N SER A 109 -19.27 16.08 -20.06
CA SER A 109 -20.61 15.55 -19.79
C SER A 109 -21.66 16.67 -19.69
N ARG A 110 -21.29 17.80 -19.06
CA ARG A 110 -22.16 18.98 -18.97
C ARG A 110 -22.34 19.68 -20.33
N GLU A 111 -21.30 19.73 -21.15
CA GLU A 111 -21.38 20.28 -22.50
C GLU A 111 -22.34 19.43 -23.35
N LEU A 112 -22.21 18.11 -23.29
CA LEU A 112 -23.11 17.18 -23.97
C LEU A 112 -24.57 17.35 -23.51
N ALA A 113 -24.81 17.37 -22.19
CA ALA A 113 -26.15 17.60 -21.64
C ALA A 113 -26.76 18.94 -22.09
N THR A 114 -25.93 19.97 -22.30
CA THR A 114 -26.38 21.26 -22.84
C THR A 114 -26.77 21.13 -24.31
N VAL A 115 -25.97 20.43 -25.13
CA VAL A 115 -26.31 20.21 -26.55
C VAL A 115 -27.61 19.42 -26.68
N GLU A 116 -27.79 18.36 -25.87
CA GLU A 116 -29.02 17.56 -25.84
C GLU A 116 -30.26 18.38 -25.44
N GLU A 117 -30.13 19.33 -24.50
CA GLU A 117 -31.25 20.16 -24.05
C GLU A 117 -31.67 21.20 -25.11
N TYR A 118 -30.71 21.86 -25.76
CA TYR A 118 -30.97 23.03 -26.61
C TYR A 118 -31.04 22.72 -28.10
N ASP A 119 -30.44 21.62 -28.57
CA ASP A 119 -30.44 21.21 -29.98
C ASP A 119 -30.53 19.68 -30.13
N PRO A 120 -31.67 19.07 -29.72
CA PRO A 120 -31.84 17.62 -29.71
C PRO A 120 -31.85 17.00 -31.12
N ASP A 121 -32.16 17.77 -32.16
CA ASP A 121 -32.23 17.28 -33.54
C ASP A 121 -30.84 17.22 -34.21
N ASN A 122 -29.79 17.71 -33.55
CA ASN A 122 -28.42 17.83 -34.07
C ASN A 122 -27.45 16.81 -33.46
N GLU A 123 -27.95 15.58 -33.25
CA GLU A 123 -27.21 14.47 -32.61
C GLU A 123 -25.86 14.18 -33.28
N HIS A 124 -25.75 14.34 -34.60
CA HIS A 124 -24.56 13.91 -35.34
C HIS A 124 -23.43 14.94 -35.42
N ASP A 125 -23.73 16.24 -35.49
CA ASP A 125 -22.67 17.23 -35.71
C ASP A 125 -21.97 17.67 -34.40
N GLU A 126 -22.70 17.66 -33.27
CA GLU A 126 -22.19 18.17 -31.99
C GLU A 126 -22.18 17.13 -30.85
N GLN A 127 -23.16 16.21 -30.77
CA GLN A 127 -23.21 15.23 -29.67
C GLN A 127 -22.19 14.10 -29.85
N VAL A 128 -22.15 13.47 -31.04
CA VAL A 128 -21.21 12.35 -31.33
C VAL A 128 -19.75 12.72 -31.02
N PRO A 129 -19.20 13.87 -31.45
CA PRO A 129 -17.82 14.24 -31.12
C PRO A 129 -17.56 14.42 -29.61
N LEU A 130 -18.56 14.85 -28.83
CA LEU A 130 -18.44 14.98 -27.38
C LEU A 130 -18.46 13.60 -26.72
N MET A 131 -19.35 12.71 -27.16
CA MET A 131 -19.41 11.31 -26.73
C MET A 131 -18.08 10.59 -27.02
N GLU A 132 -17.51 10.77 -28.22
CA GLU A 132 -16.19 10.21 -28.57
C GLU A 132 -15.09 10.69 -27.61
N ARG A 133 -15.05 12.00 -27.30
CA ARG A 133 -14.04 12.55 -26.37
C ARG A 133 -14.20 12.04 -24.94
N ILE A 134 -15.44 11.93 -24.45
CA ILE A 134 -15.72 11.37 -23.12
C ILE A 134 -15.20 9.93 -23.07
N MET A 135 -15.52 9.14 -24.09
CA MET A 135 -15.09 7.77 -24.19
C MET A 135 -13.56 7.66 -24.27
N GLU A 136 -12.90 8.47 -25.09
CA GLU A 136 -11.44 8.50 -25.20
C GLU A 136 -10.78 8.80 -23.86
N GLU A 137 -11.24 9.84 -23.15
CA GLU A 137 -10.72 10.21 -21.83
C GLU A 137 -10.88 9.07 -20.82
N VAL A 138 -12.03 8.37 -20.82
CA VAL A 138 -12.24 7.20 -19.96
C VAL A 138 -11.24 6.09 -20.32
N VAL A 139 -11.20 5.66 -21.59
CA VAL A 139 -10.36 4.55 -22.05
C VAL A 139 -8.88 4.81 -21.82
N GLU A 140 -8.42 6.04 -21.99
CA GLU A 140 -7.03 6.43 -21.72
C GLU A 140 -6.69 6.41 -20.22
N TRP A 141 -7.65 6.68 -19.33
CA TRP A 141 -7.41 6.72 -17.89
C TRP A 141 -7.47 5.34 -17.22
N LEU A 142 -8.29 4.41 -17.74
CA LEU A 142 -8.46 3.07 -17.15
C LEU A 142 -7.16 2.29 -16.90
N PRO A 143 -6.15 2.28 -17.80
CA PRO A 143 -4.88 1.62 -17.55
C PRO A 143 -4.15 2.15 -16.31
N ASP A 144 -4.14 3.46 -16.09
CA ASP A 144 -3.48 4.06 -14.92
C ASP A 144 -4.22 3.71 -13.62
N ILE A 145 -5.56 3.69 -13.66
CA ILE A 145 -6.38 3.24 -12.53
C ILE A 145 -6.11 1.78 -12.19
N TRP A 146 -6.03 0.90 -13.21
CA TRP A 146 -5.75 -0.52 -13.00
C TRP A 146 -4.35 -0.74 -12.43
N LEU A 147 -3.34 -0.02 -12.95
CA LEU A 147 -1.98 -0.09 -12.42
C LEU A 147 -1.93 0.36 -10.95
N ALA A 148 -2.61 1.44 -10.59
CA ALA A 148 -2.71 1.88 -9.20
C ALA A 148 -3.41 0.82 -8.33
N MET A 149 -4.48 0.18 -8.82
CA MET A 149 -5.14 -0.93 -8.12
C MET A 149 -4.22 -2.13 -7.85
N ALA A 150 -3.29 -2.41 -8.75
CA ALA A 150 -2.35 -3.52 -8.62
C ALA A 150 -1.21 -3.24 -7.62
N GLU A 151 -0.98 -1.99 -7.20
CA GLU A 151 0.12 -1.62 -6.29
C GLU A 151 -0.17 -1.99 -4.83
N GLU A 152 0.76 -2.63 -4.11
CA GLU A 152 0.54 -3.13 -2.74
C GLU A 152 -0.04 -2.09 -1.75
N ASN A 153 0.28 -0.81 -1.93
CA ASN A 153 -0.17 0.32 -1.12
C ASN A 153 -1.25 1.19 -1.78
N ALA A 154 -2.01 0.64 -2.74
CA ALA A 154 -3.09 1.33 -3.42
C ALA A 154 -4.09 2.01 -2.46
N ASP A 155 -4.41 3.26 -2.75
CA ASP A 155 -5.52 3.99 -2.14
C ASP A 155 -6.84 3.55 -2.81
N MET A 156 -7.45 2.50 -2.26
CA MET A 156 -8.68 1.92 -2.81
C MET A 156 -9.87 2.89 -2.78
N ASP A 157 -9.88 3.88 -1.87
CA ASP A 157 -10.93 4.90 -1.82
C ASP A 157 -10.78 5.93 -2.94
N LEU A 158 -9.55 6.36 -3.24
CA LEU A 158 -9.27 7.19 -4.41
C LEU A 158 -9.64 6.46 -5.70
N ILE A 159 -9.20 5.21 -5.85
CA ILE A 159 -9.51 4.37 -7.01
C ILE A 159 -11.02 4.24 -7.21
N ARG A 160 -11.78 3.95 -6.13
CA ARG A 160 -13.24 3.86 -6.19
C ARG A 160 -13.85 5.16 -6.70
N ARG A 161 -13.34 6.31 -6.28
CA ARG A 161 -13.81 7.61 -6.78
C ARG A 161 -13.49 7.82 -8.26
N CYS A 162 -12.29 7.44 -8.72
CA CYS A 162 -11.95 7.48 -10.16
C CYS A 162 -12.93 6.62 -10.98
N LEU A 163 -13.17 5.37 -10.56
CA LEU A 163 -14.08 4.46 -11.26
C LEU A 163 -15.51 4.97 -11.30
N LYS A 164 -16.00 5.61 -10.23
CA LYS A 164 -17.32 6.24 -10.21
C LYS A 164 -17.45 7.35 -11.24
N ILE A 165 -16.44 8.22 -11.38
CA ILE A 165 -16.47 9.30 -12.38
C ILE A 165 -16.51 8.69 -13.78
N CYS A 166 -15.66 7.71 -14.07
CA CYS A 166 -15.68 7.02 -15.35
C CYS A 166 -17.03 6.35 -15.62
N SER A 167 -17.64 5.72 -14.61
CA SER A 167 -18.95 5.09 -14.74
C SER A 167 -20.09 6.08 -14.98
N SER A 168 -20.11 7.21 -14.26
CA SER A 168 -21.09 8.26 -14.50
C SER A 168 -20.93 8.84 -15.91
N ALA A 169 -19.71 9.19 -16.31
CA ALA A 169 -19.45 9.68 -17.67
C ALA A 169 -19.85 8.65 -18.74
N ALA A 170 -19.60 7.36 -18.51
CA ALA A 170 -19.98 6.30 -19.44
C ALA A 170 -21.50 6.06 -19.51
N ASN A 171 -22.17 5.95 -18.37
CA ASN A 171 -23.61 5.66 -18.31
C ASN A 171 -24.46 6.85 -18.75
N ASP A 172 -24.11 8.04 -18.27
CA ASP A 172 -24.95 9.24 -18.42
C ASP A 172 -24.79 9.86 -19.80
N SER A 173 -23.62 9.68 -20.45
CA SER A 173 -23.28 10.37 -21.70
C SER A 173 -23.22 9.50 -22.94
N LEU A 174 -23.03 8.17 -22.83
CA LEU A 174 -22.79 7.32 -24.02
C LEU A 174 -24.02 6.50 -24.43
N GLY A 175 -25.01 6.30 -23.56
CA GLY A 175 -26.16 5.44 -23.86
C GLY A 175 -25.78 3.97 -24.15
N GLU A 176 -26.77 3.10 -24.39
CA GLU A 176 -26.54 1.67 -24.62
C GLU A 176 -26.06 1.34 -26.05
N GLU A 177 -26.24 2.25 -27.01
CA GLU A 177 -26.05 1.98 -28.45
C GLU A 177 -24.85 2.69 -29.08
N PHE A 178 -24.11 3.52 -28.33
CA PHE A 178 -22.94 4.22 -28.87
C PHE A 178 -21.76 3.26 -29.03
N ASP A 179 -21.63 2.72 -30.23
CA ASP A 179 -20.49 1.92 -30.66
C ASP A 179 -19.37 2.82 -31.15
N CYS A 180 -18.39 3.08 -30.28
CA CYS A 180 -17.13 3.64 -30.69
C CYS A 180 -16.00 2.67 -30.32
N SER A 181 -15.39 2.10 -31.34
CA SER A 181 -14.53 0.92 -31.27
C SER A 181 -13.10 1.23 -30.83
N LYS A 182 -12.91 1.95 -29.72
CA LYS A 182 -11.57 2.17 -29.14
C LYS A 182 -11.11 0.91 -28.41
N THR A 183 -9.96 0.40 -28.79
CA THR A 183 -9.32 -0.74 -28.11
C THR A 183 -8.78 -0.31 -26.74
N LEU A 184 -9.16 -1.05 -25.69
CA LEU A 184 -8.52 -0.94 -24.38
C LEU A 184 -7.44 -2.03 -24.23
N VAL A 185 -6.20 -1.59 -24.00
CA VAL A 185 -5.07 -2.48 -23.70
C VAL A 185 -4.46 -2.09 -22.36
N ILE A 186 -4.41 -3.04 -21.43
CA ILE A 186 -3.78 -2.84 -20.12
C ILE A 186 -2.60 -3.80 -19.99
N THR A 187 -1.44 -3.22 -19.69
CA THR A 187 -0.19 -3.95 -19.49
C THR A 187 0.30 -3.70 -18.07
N ASN A 188 0.62 -4.77 -17.35
CA ASN A 188 1.11 -4.67 -15.98
C ASN A 188 2.56 -4.15 -15.91
N SER A 189 3.06 -3.93 -14.69
CA SER A 189 4.44 -3.48 -14.45
C SER A 189 5.52 -4.42 -14.99
N GLU A 190 5.20 -5.70 -15.21
CA GLU A 190 6.09 -6.71 -15.80
C GLU A 190 6.01 -6.76 -17.33
N LYS A 191 5.32 -5.81 -17.96
CA LYS A 191 5.04 -5.77 -19.40
C LYS A 191 4.21 -6.95 -19.91
N THR A 192 3.45 -7.59 -19.03
CA THR A 192 2.49 -8.63 -19.39
C THR A 192 1.13 -7.99 -19.62
N MET A 193 0.52 -8.32 -20.76
CA MET A 193 -0.83 -7.89 -21.10
C MET A 193 -1.83 -8.61 -20.19
N VAL A 194 -2.62 -7.85 -19.45
CA VAL A 194 -3.62 -8.36 -18.49
C VAL A 194 -5.05 -8.16 -19.00
N TYR A 195 -5.23 -7.24 -19.93
CA TYR A 195 -6.48 -7.02 -20.63
C TYR A 195 -6.17 -6.57 -22.06
N ASN A 196 -6.87 -7.15 -23.03
CA ASN A 196 -6.84 -6.73 -24.42
C ASN A 196 -8.16 -7.11 -25.05
N ASP A 197 -8.89 -6.09 -25.47
CA ASP A 197 -10.18 -6.27 -26.09
C ASP A 197 -10.39 -5.22 -27.17
N GLU A 198 -10.58 -5.72 -28.38
CA GLU A 198 -10.74 -4.92 -29.58
C GLU A 198 -12.25 -4.76 -29.83
N ALA A 199 -12.75 -3.52 -29.74
CA ALA A 199 -14.13 -3.14 -30.04
C ALA A 199 -15.20 -3.63 -29.03
N CYS A 200 -14.96 -3.43 -27.74
CA CYS A 200 -16.00 -3.56 -26.72
C CYS A 200 -16.57 -2.19 -26.35
N TYR A 201 -17.85 -2.18 -25.96
CA TYR A 201 -18.50 -0.98 -25.43
C TYR A 201 -17.79 -0.53 -24.14
N VAL A 202 -17.64 0.79 -23.93
CA VAL A 202 -17.02 1.33 -22.71
C VAL A 202 -17.67 0.79 -21.43
N LEU A 203 -18.98 0.50 -21.46
CA LEU A 203 -19.69 -0.12 -20.34
C LEU A 203 -19.13 -1.50 -19.96
N GLU A 204 -18.65 -2.27 -20.94
CA GLU A 204 -18.02 -3.57 -20.70
C GLU A 204 -16.63 -3.40 -20.07
N TYR A 205 -15.86 -2.40 -20.51
CA TYR A 205 -14.60 -2.02 -19.86
C TYR A 205 -14.82 -1.60 -18.41
N MET A 206 -15.84 -0.79 -18.15
CA MET A 206 -16.20 -0.39 -16.79
C MET A 206 -16.64 -1.58 -15.95
N ALA A 207 -17.45 -2.49 -16.49
CA ALA A 207 -17.86 -3.70 -15.80
C ALA A 207 -16.67 -4.59 -15.44
N TRP A 208 -15.68 -4.72 -16.34
CA TRP A 208 -14.44 -5.45 -16.06
C TRP A 208 -13.62 -4.75 -14.96
N MET A 209 -13.42 -3.43 -15.06
CA MET A 209 -12.69 -2.65 -14.06
C MET A 209 -13.31 -2.75 -12.65
N TRP A 210 -14.64 -2.72 -12.54
CA TRP A 210 -15.32 -2.92 -11.25
C TRP A 210 -15.14 -4.32 -10.69
N ARG A 211 -15.11 -5.36 -11.53
CA ARG A 211 -14.81 -6.73 -11.07
C ARG A 211 -13.38 -6.83 -10.53
N GLU A 212 -12.41 -6.25 -11.24
CA GLU A 212 -11.02 -6.19 -10.77
C GLU A 212 -10.91 -5.44 -9.44
N PHE A 213 -11.58 -4.30 -9.30
CA PHE A 213 -11.64 -3.55 -8.05
C PHE A 213 -12.14 -4.40 -6.87
N LEU A 214 -13.20 -5.19 -7.08
CA LEU A 214 -13.74 -6.08 -6.05
C LEU A 214 -12.74 -7.18 -5.66
N VAL A 215 -12.04 -7.76 -6.64
CA VAL A 215 -10.99 -8.76 -6.40
C VAL A 215 -9.85 -8.16 -5.56
N PHE A 216 -9.30 -7.01 -5.98
CA PHE A 216 -8.22 -6.34 -5.24
C PHE A 216 -8.66 -5.91 -3.84
N SER A 217 -9.88 -5.39 -3.70
CA SER A 217 -10.44 -4.98 -2.40
C SER A 217 -10.56 -6.17 -1.43
N ALA A 218 -11.04 -7.31 -1.94
CA ALA A 218 -11.15 -8.54 -1.15
C ALA A 218 -9.78 -9.08 -0.73
N MET A 219 -8.80 -9.11 -1.65
CA MET A 219 -7.44 -9.56 -1.36
C MET A 219 -6.74 -8.71 -0.29
N ARG A 220 -7.08 -7.43 -0.21
CA ARG A 220 -6.52 -6.48 0.78
C ARG A 220 -7.22 -6.50 2.13
N GLY A 221 -8.21 -7.37 2.32
CA GLY A 221 -8.97 -7.45 3.58
C GLY A 221 -9.90 -6.27 3.83
N SER A 222 -10.20 -5.48 2.78
CA SER A 222 -11.22 -4.42 2.80
C SER A 222 -12.32 -4.77 1.78
N PRO A 223 -13.06 -5.88 1.97
CA PRO A 223 -14.09 -6.29 1.03
C PRO A 223 -15.20 -5.23 1.00
N VAL A 224 -15.36 -4.59 -0.15
CA VAL A 224 -16.52 -3.74 -0.44
C VAL A 224 -17.61 -4.66 -1.00
N SER A 225 -18.84 -4.51 -0.52
CA SER A 225 -19.93 -5.30 -1.08
C SER A 225 -20.27 -4.80 -2.49
N ALA A 226 -20.57 -5.71 -3.42
CA ALA A 226 -20.97 -5.33 -4.77
C ALA A 226 -22.20 -4.39 -4.77
N GLY A 227 -23.07 -4.53 -3.76
CA GLY A 227 -24.24 -3.66 -3.57
C GLY A 227 -23.91 -2.22 -3.16
N GLU A 228 -22.79 -1.97 -2.46
CA GLU A 228 -22.34 -0.60 -2.12
C GLU A 228 -21.62 0.08 -3.28
N VAL A 229 -20.99 -0.70 -4.16
CA VAL A 229 -20.35 -0.18 -5.38
C VAL A 229 -21.40 0.30 -6.40
N ILE A 230 -22.52 -0.41 -6.49
CA ILE A 230 -23.57 -0.20 -7.50
C ILE A 230 -24.62 0.85 -7.05
N LYS A 231 -24.64 1.26 -5.78
CA LYS A 231 -25.76 2.05 -5.20
C LYS A 231 -25.43 3.45 -4.67
N ASP A 232 -24.21 3.95 -4.82
CA ASP A 232 -23.95 5.37 -4.49
C ASP A 232 -24.47 6.27 -5.63
N ASP A 233 -25.80 6.25 -5.82
CA ASP A 233 -26.63 7.19 -6.57
C ASP A 233 -26.92 8.47 -5.75
N ASP A 234 -26.20 8.70 -4.64
CA ASP A 234 -26.36 9.87 -3.77
C ASP A 234 -25.76 11.17 -4.39
N LEU A 235 -25.77 11.30 -5.72
CA LEU A 235 -25.48 12.56 -6.43
C LEU A 235 -26.73 13.44 -6.62
N TYR A 236 -27.82 13.12 -5.94
CA TYR A 236 -29.02 13.96 -5.85
C TYR A 236 -29.23 14.51 -4.42
N GLU A 237 -28.38 15.45 -3.99
CA GLU A 237 -28.73 16.49 -3.00
C GLU A 237 -28.29 17.88 -3.48
#